data_AF-A0A529FJ29-F1
#
_entry.id   AF-A0A529FJ29-F1
#
_cell.length_a   1.000
_cell.length_b   1.000
_cell.length_c   1.000
_cell.angle_alpha   90.00
_cell.angle_beta   90.00
_cell.angle_gamma   90.00
#
_symmetry.space_group_name_H-M   'P 1'
#
loop_
_entity.id
_entity.type
_entity.pdbx_description
1 polymer ?
#
loop_
_entity_poly.entity_id
_entity_poly.type
_entity_poly.pdbx_seq_one_letter_code
_entity_poly.pdbx_strand_id
1 'polypeptide(L)'
;TAGLSKVINGPIPYAPDGNPLIGPMPGVPNAFEACVFTFGIAQGGGAGKVLAEWVTEGQTEWDMWSCDPRRFTSFASAPDYCVAKGMEIYGNEYAIQFPRHAWPEGRNRKLSPLHDRIKALGGQFDAYNGWERATWYAQPGDDTSEESTLTFRRDGPWQHRVREECLAVRDPAGILDLPGFSR
;
A
#
# COMPACT_ATOMS: atom_id res chain seq x y z
N THR A 1 10.56 4.41 44.84
CA THR A 1 10.64 3.81 43.50
C THR A 1 9.32 3.11 43.20
N ALA A 2 8.77 3.26 42.00
CA ALA A 2 7.62 2.46 41.56
C ALA A 2 8.15 1.23 40.79
N GLY A 3 7.65 0.03 41.09
CA GLY A 3 8.02 -1.21 40.42
C GLY A 3 7.07 -1.59 39.29
N LEU A 4 7.48 -2.55 38.45
CA LEU A 4 6.61 -3.14 37.42
C LEU A 4 5.51 -3.99 38.08
N SER A 5 4.24 -3.66 37.82
CA SER A 5 3.11 -4.42 38.38
C SER A 5 2.62 -5.56 37.50
N LYS A 6 2.59 -5.37 36.17
CA LYS A 6 2.09 -6.36 35.21
C LYS A 6 2.66 -6.14 33.82
N VAL A 7 2.82 -7.23 33.06
CA VAL A 7 3.06 -7.23 31.61
C VAL A 7 1.89 -7.95 30.95
N ILE A 8 1.30 -7.34 29.92
CA ILE A 8 0.21 -7.94 29.14
C ILE A 8 0.71 -8.11 27.72
N ASN A 9 0.77 -9.35 27.24
CA ASN A 9 0.98 -9.66 25.84
C ASN A 9 -0.34 -10.15 25.28
N GLY A 10 -0.98 -9.35 24.43
CA GLY A 10 -2.30 -9.60 23.88
C GLY A 10 -2.28 -9.60 22.36
N PRO A 11 -3.17 -10.36 21.71
CA PRO A 11 -3.27 -10.36 20.26
C PRO A 11 -3.95 -9.08 19.74
N ILE A 12 -3.42 -8.53 18.64
CA ILE A 12 -4.02 -7.45 17.86
C ILE A 12 -4.02 -7.89 16.39
N PRO A 13 -5.17 -7.84 15.68
CA PRO A 13 -5.22 -8.20 14.27
C PRO A 13 -4.68 -7.05 13.40
N TYR A 14 -3.90 -7.38 12.37
CA TYR A 14 -3.37 -6.42 11.38
C TYR A 14 -3.79 -6.82 9.97
N ALA A 15 -4.26 -5.85 9.20
CA ALA A 15 -4.38 -5.98 7.75
C ALA A 15 -3.01 -5.71 7.10
N PRO A 16 -2.77 -6.15 5.85
CA PRO A 16 -1.50 -5.91 5.17
C PRO A 16 -1.07 -4.44 5.02
N ASP A 17 -2.00 -3.50 5.19
CA ASP A 17 -1.76 -2.05 5.17
C ASP A 17 -2.00 -1.37 6.53
N GLY A 18 -2.31 -2.13 7.58
CA GLY A 18 -2.60 -1.62 8.93
C GLY A 18 -3.99 -1.01 9.12
N ASN A 19 -4.78 -0.81 8.06
CA ASN A 19 -6.12 -0.24 8.14
C ASN A 19 -7.18 -1.30 8.40
N PRO A 20 -8.27 -0.96 9.11
CA PRO A 20 -9.38 -1.90 9.32
C PRO A 20 -10.08 -2.25 8.01
N LEU A 21 -10.90 -3.30 8.07
CA LEU A 21 -11.82 -3.68 7.01
C LEU A 21 -13.23 -3.23 7.42
N ILE A 22 -13.79 -2.26 6.71
CA ILE A 22 -15.09 -1.63 7.00
C ILE A 22 -15.86 -1.46 5.68
N GLY A 23 -16.96 -2.20 5.50
CA GLY A 23 -17.79 -2.11 4.29
C GLY A 23 -18.33 -3.46 3.83
N PRO A 24 -18.85 -3.58 2.60
CA PRO A 24 -19.40 -4.83 2.09
C PRO A 24 -18.34 -5.90 1.96
N MET A 25 -18.72 -7.10 2.35
CA MET A 25 -17.90 -8.27 2.17
C MET A 25 -17.73 -8.58 0.66
N PRO A 26 -16.50 -8.76 0.16
CA PRO A 26 -16.26 -9.05 -1.25
C PRO A 26 -16.98 -10.32 -1.70
N GLY A 27 -17.85 -10.21 -2.70
CA GLY A 27 -18.55 -11.36 -3.30
C GLY A 27 -19.72 -11.94 -2.49
N VAL A 28 -20.08 -11.36 -1.34
CA VAL A 28 -21.18 -11.86 -0.49
C VAL A 28 -22.27 -10.78 -0.35
N PRO A 29 -23.44 -10.94 -1.00
CA PRO A 29 -24.54 -9.98 -0.91
C PRO A 29 -25.05 -9.83 0.53
N ASN A 30 -25.34 -8.59 0.94
CA ASN A 30 -25.89 -8.24 2.26
C ASN A 30 -25.05 -8.71 3.47
N ALA A 31 -23.75 -8.95 3.28
CA ALA A 31 -22.79 -9.18 4.35
C ALA A 31 -21.80 -8.01 4.39
N PHE A 32 -21.39 -7.64 5.61
CA PHE A 32 -20.49 -6.52 5.84
C PHE A 32 -19.36 -6.92 6.80
N GLU A 33 -18.21 -6.31 6.60
CA GLU A 33 -17.04 -6.42 7.46
C GLU A 33 -16.90 -5.16 8.32
N ALA A 34 -16.52 -5.38 9.58
CA ALA A 34 -16.06 -4.38 10.52
C ALA A 34 -15.07 -5.09 11.45
N CYS A 35 -13.86 -5.31 10.96
CA CYS A 35 -12.88 -6.16 11.60
C CYS A 35 -11.43 -5.68 11.35
N VAL A 36 -10.48 -6.39 11.95
CA VAL A 36 -9.02 -6.14 11.79
C VAL A 36 -8.61 -4.74 12.26
N PHE A 37 -9.12 -4.32 13.42
CA PHE A 37 -8.79 -3.02 13.99
C PHE A 37 -7.47 -3.04 14.77
N THR A 38 -6.48 -2.33 14.24
CA THR A 38 -5.22 -2.04 14.96
C THR A 38 -5.47 -1.13 16.17
N PHE A 39 -6.36 -0.14 16.03
CA PHE A 39 -6.70 0.84 17.07
C PHE A 39 -8.20 0.86 17.38
N GLY A 40 -8.79 -0.32 17.59
CA GLY A 40 -10.25 -0.49 17.66
C GLY A 40 -10.97 0.37 18.70
N ILE A 41 -10.33 0.68 19.84
CA ILE A 41 -10.92 1.56 20.86
C ILE A 41 -11.05 3.00 20.35
N ALA A 42 -10.03 3.53 19.66
CA ALA A 42 -10.04 4.88 19.12
C ALA A 42 -10.91 4.98 17.85
N GLN A 43 -10.91 3.93 17.03
CA GLN A 43 -11.58 3.91 15.72
C GLN A 43 -13.05 3.47 15.79
N GLY A 44 -13.47 2.77 16.85
CA GLY A 44 -14.75 2.06 16.89
C GLY A 44 -15.99 2.94 16.71
N GLY A 45 -15.98 4.15 17.27
CA GLY A 45 -17.11 5.07 17.12
C GLY A 45 -17.34 5.50 15.67
N GLY A 46 -16.27 5.91 14.98
CA GLY A 46 -16.34 6.28 13.56
C GLY A 46 -16.66 5.09 12.66
N ALA A 47 -16.07 3.92 12.94
CA ALA A 47 -16.35 2.69 12.19
C ALA A 47 -17.82 2.28 12.29
N GLY A 48 -18.43 2.41 13.48
CA GLY A 48 -19.86 2.14 13.67
C GLY A 48 -20.75 3.08 12.86
N LYS A 49 -20.43 4.38 12.84
CA LYS A 49 -21.14 5.38 12.02
C LYS A 49 -21.06 5.04 10.53
N VAL A 50 -19.85 4.78 10.02
CA VAL A 50 -19.61 4.41 8.62
C VAL A 50 -20.38 3.15 8.23
N LEU A 51 -20.35 2.12 9.08
CA LEU A 51 -21.05 0.87 8.80
C LEU A 51 -22.58 1.05 8.83
N ALA A 52 -23.09 1.88 9.75
CA ALA A 52 -24.52 2.20 9.80
C ALA A 52 -25.00 2.84 8.49
N GLU A 53 -24.25 3.80 7.94
CA GLU A 53 -24.57 4.43 6.64
C GLU A 53 -24.56 3.44 5.48
N TRP A 54 -23.56 2.56 5.43
CA TRP A 54 -23.51 1.46 4.46
C TRP A 54 -24.78 0.60 4.48
N VAL A 55 -25.28 0.29 5.68
CA VAL A 55 -26.42 -0.60 5.87
C VAL A 55 -27.76 0.12 5.60
N THR A 56 -27.92 1.37 6.04
CA THR A 56 -29.21 2.09 5.92
C THR A 56 -29.35 2.88 4.63
N GLU A 57 -28.26 3.47 4.15
CA GLU A 57 -28.25 4.38 2.98
C GLU A 57 -27.62 3.75 1.73
N GLY A 58 -26.94 2.60 1.87
CA GLY A 58 -26.26 1.92 0.78
C GLY A 58 -24.94 2.58 0.33
N GLN A 59 -24.52 3.65 0.99
CA GLN A 59 -23.28 4.38 0.73
C GLN A 59 -22.83 5.15 1.99
N THR A 60 -21.60 5.65 1.99
CA THR A 60 -21.03 6.44 3.08
C THR A 60 -20.98 7.92 2.74
N GLU A 61 -21.04 8.77 3.76
CA GLU A 61 -20.84 10.23 3.58
C GLU A 61 -19.41 10.54 3.10
N TRP A 62 -18.42 9.80 3.59
CA TRP A 62 -17.00 9.99 3.28
C TRP A 62 -16.47 8.93 2.32
N ASP A 63 -15.38 9.25 1.63
CA ASP A 63 -14.62 8.25 0.88
C ASP A 63 -13.94 7.30 1.86
N MET A 64 -14.40 6.05 1.86
CA MET A 64 -13.91 4.99 2.73
C MET A 64 -13.05 3.97 1.98
N TRP A 65 -12.57 4.27 0.76
CA TRP A 65 -11.81 3.32 -0.06
C TRP A 65 -10.59 2.72 0.65
N SER A 66 -9.91 3.51 1.49
CA SER A 66 -8.74 3.03 2.27
C SER A 66 -9.08 1.97 3.33
N CYS A 67 -10.35 1.87 3.74
CA CYS A 67 -10.84 0.89 4.71
C CYS A 67 -11.78 -0.14 4.07
N ASP A 68 -12.18 0.04 2.81
CA ASP A 68 -13.08 -0.89 2.11
C ASP A 68 -12.40 -2.26 1.96
N PRO A 69 -13.07 -3.39 2.31
CA PRO A 69 -12.51 -4.73 2.14
C PRO A 69 -12.11 -5.05 0.70
N ARG A 70 -12.79 -4.48 -0.29
CA ARG A 70 -12.61 -4.75 -1.71
C ARG A 70 -11.36 -4.07 -2.30
N ARG A 71 -10.64 -3.27 -1.49
CA ARG A 71 -9.32 -2.72 -1.87
C ARG A 71 -8.27 -3.81 -2.05
N PHE A 72 -8.44 -4.95 -1.36
CA PHE A 72 -7.61 -6.13 -1.52
C PHE A 72 -8.16 -7.04 -2.61
N THR A 73 -7.28 -7.50 -3.50
CA THR A 73 -7.61 -8.51 -4.51
C THR A 73 -6.93 -9.84 -4.17
N SER A 74 -7.14 -10.88 -4.99
CA SER A 74 -6.73 -12.27 -4.71
C SER A 74 -5.26 -12.50 -4.33
N PHE A 75 -4.34 -11.57 -4.61
CA PHE A 75 -2.96 -11.70 -4.12
C PHE A 75 -2.85 -11.59 -2.60
N ALA A 76 -3.73 -10.81 -1.98
CA ALA A 76 -3.71 -10.54 -0.55
C ALA A 76 -4.41 -11.64 0.27
N SER A 77 -5.06 -12.62 -0.37
CA SER A 77 -5.58 -13.81 0.34
C SER A 77 -4.48 -14.85 0.62
N ALA A 78 -3.27 -14.65 0.11
CA ALA A 78 -2.14 -15.55 0.36
C ALA A 78 -1.65 -15.38 1.81
N PRO A 79 -1.66 -16.43 2.67
CA PRO A 79 -1.33 -16.28 4.08
C PRO A 79 0.08 -15.74 4.35
N ASP A 80 1.04 -16.12 3.51
CA ASP A 80 2.42 -15.64 3.58
C ASP A 80 2.53 -14.14 3.31
N TYR A 81 1.69 -13.58 2.42
CA TYR A 81 1.61 -12.14 2.18
C TYR A 81 1.10 -11.40 3.43
N CYS A 82 -0.01 -11.87 3.99
CA CYS A 82 -0.60 -11.27 5.18
C CYS A 82 0.35 -11.29 6.38
N VAL A 83 1.06 -12.41 6.60
CA VAL A 83 2.03 -12.51 7.70
C VAL A 83 3.21 -11.57 7.47
N ALA A 84 3.83 -11.58 6.28
CA ALA A 84 4.98 -10.73 5.99
C ALA A 84 4.63 -9.24 6.13
N LYS A 85 3.52 -8.80 5.52
CA LYS A 85 3.06 -7.41 5.63
C LYS A 85 2.59 -7.03 7.03
N GLY A 86 1.90 -7.93 7.74
CA GLY A 86 1.49 -7.68 9.12
C GLY A 86 2.69 -7.47 10.04
N MET A 87 3.75 -8.27 9.89
CA MET A 87 5.01 -8.09 10.63
C MET A 87 5.71 -6.78 10.27
N GLU A 88 5.77 -6.44 8.98
CA GLU A 88 6.41 -5.22 8.51
C GLU A 88 5.69 -3.95 9.00
N ILE A 89 4.36 -3.91 8.91
CA ILE A 89 3.57 -2.77 9.38
C ILE A 89 3.68 -2.64 10.89
N TYR A 90 3.54 -3.73 11.65
CA TYR A 90 3.72 -3.71 13.10
C TYR A 90 5.13 -3.21 13.50
N GLY A 91 6.17 -3.68 12.82
CA GLY A 91 7.55 -3.24 13.05
C GLY A 91 7.79 -1.75 12.76
N ASN A 92 6.97 -1.17 11.88
CA ASN A 92 7.08 0.21 11.41
C ASN A 92 5.91 1.11 11.86
N GLU A 93 5.13 0.71 12.86
CA GLU A 93 3.93 1.44 13.32
C GLU A 93 4.21 2.92 13.64
N TYR A 94 5.39 3.20 14.18
CA TYR A 94 5.86 4.55 14.50
C TYR A 94 7.01 5.04 13.61
N ALA A 95 7.31 4.33 12.52
CA ALA A 95 8.32 4.77 11.57
C ALA A 95 7.84 6.02 10.82
N ILE A 96 8.80 6.82 10.34
CA ILE A 96 8.47 7.96 9.47
C ILE A 96 8.08 7.42 8.10
N GLN A 97 6.84 7.69 7.67
CA GLN A 97 6.43 7.41 6.30
C GLN A 97 6.89 8.53 5.36
N PHE A 98 7.96 8.27 4.61
CA PHE A 98 8.45 9.20 3.60
C PHE A 98 7.68 9.06 2.28
N PRO A 99 7.42 10.16 1.54
CA PRO A 99 6.56 10.14 0.34
C PRO A 99 7.01 9.20 -0.79
N ARG A 100 8.29 8.86 -0.86
CA ARG A 100 8.90 8.03 -1.91
C ARG A 100 9.42 6.69 -1.39
N HIS A 101 9.27 6.43 -0.09
CA HIS A 101 9.74 5.21 0.51
C HIS A 101 8.62 4.17 0.50
N ALA A 102 8.92 2.98 0.00
CA ALA A 102 8.02 1.84 0.01
C ALA A 102 8.68 0.68 0.75
N TRP A 103 7.98 0.15 1.74
CA TRP A 103 8.45 -0.99 2.49
C TRP A 103 8.51 -2.27 1.61
N PRO A 104 9.60 -3.06 1.66
CA PRO A 104 9.91 -4.08 0.66
C PRO A 104 9.25 -5.45 0.87
N GLU A 105 8.55 -5.70 1.98
CA GLU A 105 7.97 -7.01 2.23
C GLU A 105 6.77 -7.31 1.33
N GLY A 106 6.63 -8.59 0.96
CA GLY A 106 5.49 -9.07 0.19
C GLY A 106 5.43 -8.59 -1.27
N ARG A 107 6.53 -8.08 -1.84
CA ARG A 107 6.66 -7.65 -3.25
C ARG A 107 6.55 -8.81 -4.25
N ASN A 108 6.51 -8.49 -5.54
CA ASN A 108 6.49 -9.44 -6.67
C ASN A 108 5.28 -10.38 -6.72
N ARG A 109 4.11 -9.94 -6.25
CA ARG A 109 2.89 -10.76 -6.26
C ARG A 109 2.25 -10.87 -7.63
N LYS A 110 2.33 -9.81 -8.43
CA LYS A 110 1.90 -9.77 -9.83
C LYS A 110 2.94 -9.01 -10.63
N LEU A 111 3.38 -9.60 -11.74
CA LEU A 111 4.37 -9.02 -12.64
C LEU A 111 3.77 -8.88 -14.03
N SER A 112 4.04 -7.76 -14.70
CA SER A 112 3.66 -7.63 -16.11
C SER A 112 4.52 -8.55 -16.98
N PRO A 113 4.06 -8.93 -18.19
CA PRO A 113 4.89 -9.65 -19.16
C PRO A 113 6.17 -8.90 -19.57
N LEU A 114 6.26 -7.60 -19.27
CA LEU A 114 7.41 -6.74 -19.57
C LEU A 114 8.29 -6.48 -18.35
N HIS A 115 7.98 -7.03 -17.16
CA HIS A 115 8.67 -6.71 -15.91
C HIS A 115 10.19 -6.84 -16.02
N ASP A 116 10.70 -7.97 -16.49
CA ASP A 116 12.15 -8.19 -16.64
C ASP A 116 12.80 -7.23 -17.65
N ARG A 117 12.08 -6.88 -18.72
CA ARG A 117 12.57 -5.91 -19.71
C ARG A 117 12.63 -4.50 -19.11
N ILE A 118 11.62 -4.11 -18.35
CA ILE A 118 11.55 -2.81 -17.68
C ILE A 118 12.65 -2.71 -16.61
N LYS A 119 12.85 -3.78 -15.85
CA LYS A 119 13.95 -3.87 -14.87
C LYS A 119 15.31 -3.73 -15.54
N ALA A 120 15.52 -4.38 -16.68
CA ALA A 120 16.76 -4.26 -17.46
C ALA A 120 16.98 -2.84 -18.02
N LEU A 121 15.91 -2.06 -18.23
CA LEU A 121 15.96 -0.65 -18.61
C LEU A 121 16.18 0.30 -17.41
N GLY A 122 16.41 -0.22 -16.20
CA GLY A 122 16.64 0.56 -14.99
C GLY A 122 15.37 0.97 -14.24
N GLY A 123 14.21 0.38 -14.58
CA GLY A 123 12.94 0.66 -13.89
C GLY A 123 13.05 0.41 -12.38
N GLN A 124 12.72 1.43 -11.60
CA GLN A 124 12.55 1.35 -10.15
C GLN A 124 11.07 1.13 -9.85
N PHE A 125 10.74 0.12 -9.06
CA PHE A 125 9.37 -0.36 -8.92
C PHE A 125 8.76 0.00 -7.58
N ASP A 126 7.44 0.20 -7.56
CA ASP A 126 6.59 0.12 -6.38
C ASP A 126 5.40 -0.83 -6.61
N ALA A 127 4.86 -1.37 -5.52
CA ALA A 127 3.73 -2.30 -5.58
C ALA A 127 2.39 -1.58 -5.47
N TYR A 128 1.53 -1.76 -6.46
CA TYR A 128 0.16 -1.23 -6.49
C TYR A 128 -0.85 -2.37 -6.71
N ASN A 129 -1.68 -2.66 -5.70
CA ASN A 129 -2.65 -3.77 -5.74
C ASN A 129 -2.01 -5.13 -6.17
N GLY A 130 -0.80 -5.36 -5.65
CA GLY A 130 0.04 -6.52 -5.93
C GLY A 130 0.92 -6.42 -7.18
N TRP A 131 0.70 -5.44 -8.06
CA TRP A 131 1.49 -5.27 -9.29
C TRP A 131 2.75 -4.45 -9.06
N GLU A 132 3.89 -4.96 -9.53
CA GLU A 132 5.12 -4.19 -9.65
C GLU A 132 5.01 -3.20 -10.81
N ARG A 133 5.00 -1.91 -10.51
CA ARG A 133 4.92 -0.82 -11.49
C ARG A 133 6.16 0.06 -11.41
N ALA A 134 6.78 0.33 -12.55
CA ALA A 134 7.89 1.27 -12.61
C ALA A 134 7.40 2.69 -12.25
N THR A 135 8.12 3.35 -11.35
CA THR A 135 7.85 4.72 -10.89
C THR A 135 8.81 5.75 -11.48
N TRP A 136 9.98 5.31 -11.94
CA TRP A 136 10.97 6.05 -12.73
C TRP A 136 12.02 5.08 -13.29
N TYR A 137 12.86 5.54 -14.21
CA TYR A 137 13.94 4.75 -14.81
C TYR A 137 15.32 5.31 -14.45
N ALA A 138 16.09 4.52 -13.70
CA ALA A 138 17.46 4.85 -13.32
C ALA A 138 18.45 4.59 -14.46
N GLN A 139 19.51 5.38 -14.52
CA GLN A 139 20.67 5.16 -15.38
C GLN A 139 21.91 4.81 -14.55
N PRO A 140 22.98 4.27 -15.18
CA PRO A 140 24.24 4.01 -14.48
C PRO A 140 24.75 5.25 -13.75
N GLY A 141 24.97 5.11 -12.44
CA GLY A 141 25.46 6.20 -11.57
C GLY A 141 24.38 6.90 -10.75
N ASP A 142 23.09 6.67 -11.01
CA ASP A 142 22.02 7.16 -10.14
C ASP A 142 22.01 6.39 -8.81
N ASP A 143 21.72 7.10 -7.72
CA ASP A 143 21.50 6.48 -6.42
C ASP A 143 20.12 5.81 -6.39
N THR A 144 20.12 4.50 -6.12
CA THR A 144 18.91 3.67 -5.99
C THR A 144 18.82 3.03 -4.61
N SER A 145 19.62 3.51 -3.66
CA SER A 145 19.59 3.05 -2.27
C SER A 145 18.27 3.41 -1.59
N GLU A 146 17.90 2.63 -0.58
CA GLU A 146 16.76 2.93 0.27
C GLU A 146 16.91 4.29 0.97
N GLU A 147 18.11 4.65 1.41
CA GLU A 147 18.41 5.93 2.07
C GLU A 147 18.00 7.13 1.21
N SER A 148 18.20 7.04 -0.11
CA SER A 148 17.79 8.09 -1.05
C SER A 148 16.27 8.37 -1.06
N THR A 149 15.46 7.40 -0.60
CA THR A 149 14.00 7.51 -0.52
C THR A 149 13.51 8.14 0.79
N LEU A 150 14.37 8.22 1.81
CA LEU A 150 14.05 8.70 3.16
C LEU A 150 14.09 10.23 3.26
N THR A 151 13.32 10.90 2.41
CA THR A 151 13.30 12.36 2.31
C THR A 151 11.91 12.90 2.02
N PHE A 152 11.61 14.08 2.57
CA PHE A 152 10.43 14.87 2.21
C PHE A 152 10.67 15.82 1.04
N ARG A 153 11.92 15.90 0.56
CA ARG A 153 12.31 16.80 -0.52
C ARG A 153 11.96 16.22 -1.88
N ARG A 154 11.81 17.10 -2.87
CA ARG A 154 11.52 16.73 -4.26
C ARG A 154 12.76 16.26 -5.03
N ASP A 155 13.93 16.78 -4.69
CA ASP A 155 15.20 16.70 -5.42
C ASP A 155 16.00 15.41 -5.18
N GLY A 156 15.31 14.27 -5.05
CA GLY A 156 15.97 12.97 -5.01
C GLY A 156 16.45 12.50 -6.39
N PRO A 157 17.12 11.33 -6.45
CA PRO A 157 17.73 10.79 -7.68
C PRO A 157 16.73 10.64 -8.84
N TRP A 158 15.45 10.39 -8.55
CA TRP A 158 14.39 10.29 -9.56
C TRP A 158 14.07 11.60 -10.29
N GLN A 159 14.31 12.77 -9.70
CA GLN A 159 13.68 14.02 -10.15
C GLN A 159 14.08 14.40 -11.58
N HIS A 160 15.37 14.29 -11.90
CA HIS A 160 15.89 14.62 -13.21
C HIS A 160 15.53 13.56 -14.25
N ARG A 161 15.48 12.28 -13.87
CA ARG A 161 15.00 11.17 -14.73
C ARG A 161 13.54 11.31 -15.09
N VAL A 162 12.68 11.60 -14.13
CA VAL A 162 11.26 11.87 -14.38
C VAL A 162 11.10 13.08 -15.32
N ARG A 163 11.95 14.10 -15.20
CA ARG A 163 11.96 15.22 -16.16
C ARG A 163 12.32 14.75 -17.57
N GLU A 164 13.34 13.91 -17.72
CA GLU A 164 13.73 13.33 -19.01
C GLU A 164 12.61 12.48 -19.61
N GLU A 165 11.96 11.63 -18.81
CA GLU A 165 10.79 10.83 -19.21
C GLU A 165 9.64 11.72 -19.70
N CYS A 166 9.29 12.77 -18.96
CA CYS A 166 8.24 13.72 -19.37
C CYS A 166 8.58 14.41 -20.71
N LEU A 167 9.84 14.79 -20.92
CA LEU A 167 10.28 15.39 -22.19
C LEU A 167 10.24 14.38 -23.34
N ALA A 168 10.61 13.13 -23.08
CA ALA A 168 10.54 12.05 -24.06
C ALA A 168 9.09 11.71 -24.47
N VAL A 169 8.12 11.79 -23.56
CA VAL A 169 6.70 11.64 -23.93
C VAL A 169 6.20 12.86 -24.71
N ARG A 170 6.66 14.07 -24.36
CA ARG A 170 6.20 15.32 -24.99
C ARG A 170 6.70 15.49 -26.42
N ASP A 171 7.98 15.21 -26.67
CA ASP A 171 8.66 15.62 -27.91
C ASP A 171 8.74 14.48 -28.95
N PRO A 172 9.27 13.28 -28.64
CA PRO A 172 9.24 12.14 -29.55
C PRO A 172 8.03 11.21 -29.34
N ALA A 173 8.09 10.31 -28.35
CA ALA A 173 7.09 9.31 -28.00
C ALA A 173 7.55 8.57 -26.73
N GLY A 174 6.60 8.04 -25.96
CA GLY A 174 6.89 7.16 -24.83
C GLY A 174 5.97 5.95 -24.81
N ILE A 175 6.45 4.86 -24.20
CA ILE A 175 5.68 3.63 -23.96
C ILE A 175 5.57 3.48 -22.44
N LEU A 176 4.34 3.36 -21.95
CA LEU A 176 4.08 3.10 -20.53
C LEU A 176 3.53 1.68 -20.39
N ASP A 177 4.15 0.89 -19.51
CA ASP A 177 3.56 -0.35 -19.05
C ASP A 177 2.49 -0.03 -18.00
N LEU A 178 1.26 -0.46 -18.27
CA LEU A 178 0.08 -0.12 -17.49
C LEU A 178 -0.60 -1.36 -16.90
N PRO A 179 0.13 -2.19 -16.11
CA PRO A 179 -0.47 -3.34 -15.47
C PRO A 179 -1.38 -2.89 -14.31
N GLY A 180 -2.39 -3.71 -14.01
CA GLY A 180 -3.27 -3.50 -12.86
C GLY A 180 -4.45 -2.56 -13.08
N PHE A 181 -4.67 -2.03 -14.29
CA PHE A 181 -5.99 -1.49 -14.63
C PHE A 181 -7.04 -2.61 -14.64
N SER A 182 -8.23 -2.30 -14.12
CA SER A 182 -9.36 -3.21 -14.14
C SER A 182 -9.70 -3.58 -15.59
N ARG A 183 -9.80 -4.88 -15.86
CA ARG A 183 -10.39 -5.44 -17.08
C ARG A 183 -11.65 -6.17 -16.70
#